data_AF-B0S4J0-F1
#
_entry.id   AF-B0S4J0-F1
#
_cell.length_a   1.000
_cell.length_b   1.000
_cell.length_c   1.000
_cell.angle_alpha   90.00
_cell.angle_beta   90.00
_cell.angle_gamma   90.00
#
_symmetry.space_group_name_H-M   'P 1'
#
loop_
_entity.id
_entity.type
_entity.pdbx_description
1 polymer ?
#
loop_
_entity_poly.entity_id
_entity_poly.type
_entity_poly.pdbx_seq_one_letter_code
_entity_poly.pdbx_strand_id
1 'polypeptide(L)'
;MEVSKRLDKILKYTFVIVLMIFLFKIFLIDITIVRGSSMFPTITKNEMCFYKKIQLDQIKHDDIAIIKDNYTNQGYGYLIKRIIACPGDTLVIEGGKLKVNGVEKNEFGETMVDNDIKNKLNLKIGENEYFVMGDNRRNSMDSRYFGCVKKEDIKGLLINNFLER
;
A
#
# COMPACT_ATOMS: atom_id res chain seq x y z
N MET A 1 40.85 -21.20 -31.59
CA MET A 1 41.49 -20.36 -30.54
C MET A 1 40.91 -18.94 -30.47
N GLU A 2 40.61 -18.29 -31.61
CA GLU A 2 40.03 -16.94 -31.58
C GLU A 2 38.54 -16.93 -31.18
N VAL A 3 37.79 -17.95 -31.60
CA VAL A 3 36.36 -18.13 -31.28
C VAL A 3 36.13 -18.34 -29.78
N SER A 4 36.93 -19.17 -29.10
CA SER A 4 36.80 -19.41 -27.66
C SER A 4 37.07 -18.15 -26.84
N LYS A 5 38.08 -17.36 -27.20
CA LYS A 5 38.38 -16.07 -26.57
C LYS A 5 37.26 -15.04 -26.73
N ARG A 6 36.51 -15.08 -27.84
CA ARG A 6 35.33 -14.22 -28.05
C ARG A 6 34.15 -14.70 -27.19
N LEU A 7 33.96 -16.02 -27.08
CA LEU A 7 32.91 -16.64 -26.26
C LEU A 7 33.09 -16.32 -24.76
N ASP A 8 34.31 -16.44 -24.23
CA ASP A 8 34.62 -16.15 -22.82
C ASP A 8 34.35 -14.68 -22.47
N LYS A 9 34.66 -13.76 -23.40
CA LYS A 9 34.34 -12.34 -23.24
C LYS A 9 32.84 -12.11 -23.18
N ILE A 10 32.07 -12.71 -24.10
CA ILE A 10 30.60 -12.58 -24.13
C ILE A 10 30.02 -13.11 -22.81
N LEU A 11 30.41 -14.30 -22.37
CA LEU A 11 29.94 -14.89 -21.10
C LEU A 11 30.26 -13.98 -19.90
N LYS A 12 31.47 -13.44 -19.83
CA LYS A 12 31.87 -12.51 -18.77
C LYS A 12 31.02 -11.22 -18.77
N TYR A 13 30.80 -10.62 -19.94
CA TYR A 13 29.96 -9.42 -20.03
C TYR A 13 28.50 -9.71 -19.70
N THR A 14 27.94 -10.82 -20.17
CA THR A 14 26.59 -11.26 -19.83
C THR A 14 26.45 -11.45 -18.32
N PHE A 15 27.41 -12.11 -17.68
CA PHE A 15 27.40 -12.28 -16.22
C PHE A 15 27.40 -10.95 -15.48
N VAL A 16 28.26 -9.99 -15.87
CA VAL A 16 28.31 -8.66 -15.26
C VAL A 16 27.00 -7.90 -15.45
N ILE A 17 26.39 -7.95 -16.63
CA ILE A 17 25.10 -7.30 -16.91
C ILE A 17 23.99 -7.90 -16.04
N VAL A 18 23.92 -9.23 -15.95
CA VAL A 18 22.93 -9.92 -15.10
C VAL A 18 23.13 -9.56 -13.63
N LEU A 19 24.37 -9.54 -13.16
CA LEU A 19 24.69 -9.15 -11.78
C LEU A 19 24.28 -7.70 -11.49
N MET A 20 24.54 -6.78 -12.42
CA MET A 20 24.13 -5.38 -12.30
C MET A 20 22.62 -5.23 -12.25
N ILE A 21 21.87 -5.94 -13.10
CA ILE A 21 20.40 -5.95 -13.07
C ILE A 21 19.89 -6.50 -11.73
N PHE A 22 20.52 -7.56 -11.22
CA PHE A 22 20.17 -8.15 -9.94
C PHE A 22 20.39 -7.18 -8.78
N LEU A 23 21.57 -6.54 -8.71
CA LEU A 23 21.88 -5.52 -7.70
C LEU A 23 20.91 -4.35 -7.78
N PHE A 24 20.59 -3.88 -9.00
CA PHE A 24 19.61 -2.81 -9.19
C PHE A 24 18.23 -3.18 -8.63
N LYS A 25 17.76 -4.42 -8.85
CA LYS A 25 16.49 -4.88 -8.28
C LYS A 25 16.46 -4.88 -6.76
N ILE A 26 17.58 -5.15 -6.09
CA ILE A 26 17.68 -5.10 -4.61
C ILE A 26 17.36 -3.68 -4.11
N PHE A 27 17.79 -2.63 -4.82
CA PHE A 27 17.51 -1.24 -4.42
C PHE A 27 16.03 -0.83 -4.57
N LEU A 28 15.23 -1.58 -5.34
CA LEU A 28 13.82 -1.26 -5.59
C LEU A 28 12.86 -1.82 -4.54
N ILE A 29 13.35 -2.76 -3.73
CA ILE A 29 12.58 -3.46 -2.70
C ILE A 29 13.17 -3.09 -1.35
N ASP A 30 12.30 -2.87 -0.37
CA ASP A 30 12.72 -2.58 1.00
C ASP A 30 11.85 -3.38 1.98
N ILE A 31 12.33 -3.46 3.23
CA ILE A 31 11.70 -4.23 4.29
C ILE A 31 11.18 -3.29 5.39
N THR A 32 10.02 -3.62 5.95
CA THR A 32 9.47 -2.94 7.12
C THR A 32 8.87 -3.94 8.10
N ILE A 33 8.80 -3.57 9.38
CA ILE A 33 8.17 -4.37 10.43
C ILE A 33 6.88 -3.67 10.84
N VAL A 34 5.77 -4.41 10.82
CA VAL A 34 4.46 -3.88 11.16
C VAL A 34 4.36 -3.64 12.67
N ARG A 35 4.19 -2.39 13.09
CA ARG A 35 4.15 -2.03 14.53
C ARG A 35 2.76 -2.10 15.16
N GLY A 36 1.71 -1.96 14.36
CA GLY A 36 0.30 -1.91 14.80
C GLY A 36 -0.52 -3.13 14.39
N SER A 37 -1.80 -3.18 14.80
CA SER A 37 -2.74 -4.26 14.41
C SER A 37 -3.83 -3.77 13.44
N SER A 38 -3.64 -2.60 12.82
CA SER A 38 -4.64 -1.98 11.95
C SER A 38 -4.92 -2.77 10.68
N MET A 39 -3.99 -3.64 10.27
CA MET A 39 -4.11 -4.47 9.08
C MET A 39 -4.52 -5.91 9.39
N PHE A 40 -4.83 -6.24 10.65
CA PHE A 40 -5.37 -7.56 10.99
C PHE A 40 -6.76 -7.75 10.34
N PRO A 41 -7.08 -8.92 9.75
CA PRO A 41 -6.30 -10.17 9.78
C PRO A 41 -5.26 -10.34 8.68
N THR A 42 -5.20 -9.44 7.70
CA THR A 42 -4.30 -9.57 6.54
C THR A 42 -2.82 -9.48 6.91
N ILE A 43 -2.45 -8.60 7.84
CA ILE A 43 -1.08 -8.47 8.33
C ILE A 43 -1.08 -8.41 9.85
N THR A 44 -0.25 -9.22 10.47
CA THR A 44 -0.13 -9.31 11.92
C THR A 44 0.91 -8.34 12.49
N LYS A 45 0.74 -7.95 13.75
CA LYS A 45 1.74 -7.13 14.45
C LYS A 45 3.06 -7.89 14.53
N ASN A 46 4.17 -7.18 14.31
CA ASN A 46 5.55 -7.68 14.21
C ASN A 46 5.86 -8.53 12.97
N GLU A 47 4.94 -8.61 12.01
CA GLU A 47 5.20 -9.25 10.73
C GLU A 47 6.17 -8.42 9.89
N MET A 48 7.11 -9.10 9.22
CA MET A 48 8.02 -8.49 8.25
C MET A 48 7.36 -8.43 6.89
N CYS A 49 7.38 -7.25 6.28
CA CYS A 49 6.79 -7.03 4.98
C CYS A 49 7.81 -6.45 4.00
N PHE A 50 7.75 -6.94 2.76
CA PHE A 50 8.50 -6.39 1.64
C PHE A 50 7.61 -5.46 0.84
N TYR A 51 8.15 -4.32 0.42
CA TYR A 51 7.43 -3.38 -0.40
C TYR A 51 8.31 -2.85 -1.54
N LYS A 52 7.67 -2.58 -2.68
CA LYS A 52 8.30 -1.96 -3.84
C LYS A 52 8.19 -0.44 -3.76
N LYS A 53 9.25 0.27 -4.14
CA LYS A 53 9.30 1.74 -4.22
C LYS A 53 8.96 2.30 -5.62
N ILE A 54 8.60 1.42 -6.55
CA ILE A 54 8.33 1.73 -7.97
C ILE A 54 6.86 1.53 -8.32
N GLN A 55 6.47 2.00 -9.52
CA GLN A 55 5.11 1.87 -10.07
C GLN A 55 4.04 2.58 -9.21
N LEU A 56 4.42 3.68 -8.56
CA LEU A 56 3.51 4.49 -7.74
C LEU A 56 2.58 5.38 -8.58
N ASP A 57 2.76 5.39 -9.88
CA ASP A 57 1.83 5.93 -10.87
C ASP A 57 0.64 4.99 -11.16
N GLN A 58 0.75 3.70 -10.79
CA GLN A 58 -0.27 2.68 -11.04
C GLN A 58 -0.83 2.08 -9.74
N ILE A 59 -1.07 2.93 -8.73
CA ILE A 59 -1.70 2.51 -7.48
C ILE A 59 -3.17 2.17 -7.77
N LYS A 60 -3.60 0.98 -7.32
CA LYS A 60 -4.94 0.45 -7.57
C LYS A 60 -5.69 0.25 -6.28
N HIS A 61 -7.00 0.05 -6.40
CA HIS A 61 -7.81 -0.47 -5.31
C HIS A 61 -7.19 -1.74 -4.73
N ASP A 62 -7.36 -1.89 -3.43
CA ASP A 62 -6.93 -3.05 -2.65
C ASP A 62 -5.42 -3.25 -2.53
N ASP A 63 -4.59 -2.39 -3.14
CA ASP A 63 -3.16 -2.32 -2.84
C ASP A 63 -2.94 -1.98 -1.36
N ILE A 64 -1.90 -2.53 -0.74
CA ILE A 64 -1.48 -2.16 0.61
C ILE A 64 -0.31 -1.18 0.49
N ALA A 65 -0.52 0.05 0.94
CA ALA A 65 0.43 1.14 0.82
C ALA A 65 1.24 1.34 2.11
N ILE A 66 2.52 1.65 1.92
CA ILE A 66 3.41 2.20 2.94
C ILE A 66 3.37 3.72 2.81
N ILE A 67 2.86 4.39 3.83
CA ILE A 67 2.55 5.82 3.79
C ILE A 67 3.39 6.53 4.84
N LYS A 68 4.09 7.60 4.49
CA LYS A 68 4.78 8.44 5.46
C LYS A 68 3.76 9.04 6.44
N ASP A 69 4.00 8.84 7.72
CA ASP A 69 3.07 9.27 8.77
C ASP A 69 3.19 10.77 9.05
N ASN A 70 2.47 11.57 8.25
CA ASN A 70 2.24 13.00 8.49
C ASN A 70 0.83 13.28 9.04
N TYR A 71 0.04 12.22 9.26
CA TYR A 71 -1.39 12.29 9.56
C TYR A 71 -1.68 11.91 11.01
N THR A 72 -0.83 11.07 11.60
CA THR A 72 -0.98 10.62 12.96
C THR A 72 0.24 11.02 13.78
N ASN A 73 0.02 11.42 15.03
CA ASN A 73 1.10 11.72 15.97
C ASN A 73 1.54 10.44 16.72
N GLN A 74 1.46 9.26 16.08
CA GLN A 74 1.74 7.96 16.72
C GLN A 74 3.24 7.64 16.78
N GLY A 75 4.08 8.37 16.04
CA GLY A 75 5.54 8.18 16.05
C GLY A 75 6.01 6.89 15.36
N TYR A 76 5.16 6.27 14.53
CA TYR A 76 5.53 5.07 13.78
C TYR A 76 6.38 5.38 12.55
N GLY A 77 6.38 6.62 12.07
CA GLY A 77 7.12 7.08 10.89
C GLY A 77 6.46 6.66 9.58
N TYR A 78 5.91 5.44 9.52
CA TYR A 78 5.10 4.94 8.42
C TYR A 78 3.79 4.30 8.91
N LEU A 79 2.73 4.52 8.15
CA LEU A 79 1.46 3.81 8.25
C LEU A 79 1.40 2.74 7.16
N ILE A 80 0.79 1.60 7.51
CA ILE A 80 0.44 0.55 6.54
C ILE A 80 -1.08 0.49 6.49
N LYS A 81 -1.65 0.72 5.30
CA LYS A 81 -3.09 0.81 5.05
C LYS A 81 -3.43 0.29 3.66
N ARG A 82 -4.66 -0.18 3.46
CA ARG A 82 -5.19 -0.56 2.16
C ARG A 82 -5.74 0.66 1.43
N ILE A 83 -5.48 0.75 0.13
CA ILE A 83 -6.09 1.73 -0.77
C ILE A 83 -7.55 1.32 -1.01
N ILE A 84 -8.48 2.15 -0.58
CA ILE A 84 -9.92 1.91 -0.73
C ILE A 84 -10.47 2.66 -1.92
N ALA A 85 -10.07 3.92 -2.08
CA ALA A 85 -10.47 4.76 -3.22
C ALA A 85 -9.26 5.54 -3.76
N CYS A 86 -9.21 5.65 -5.07
CA CYS A 86 -8.20 6.28 -5.90
C CYS A 86 -8.69 7.64 -6.44
N PRO A 87 -7.80 8.45 -7.04
CA PRO A 87 -8.18 9.72 -7.66
C PRO A 87 -9.38 9.60 -8.60
N GLY A 88 -10.37 10.48 -8.42
CA GLY A 88 -11.59 10.51 -9.24
C GLY A 88 -12.76 9.66 -8.71
N ASP A 89 -12.50 8.73 -7.79
CA ASP A 89 -13.55 7.88 -7.22
C ASP A 89 -14.55 8.66 -6.36
N THR A 90 -15.73 8.07 -6.20
CA THR A 90 -16.72 8.50 -5.20
C THR A 90 -16.83 7.45 -4.10
N LEU A 91 -16.65 7.88 -2.86
CA LEU A 91 -16.72 7.03 -1.68
C LEU A 91 -17.89 7.44 -0.81
N VAL A 92 -18.72 6.47 -0.41
CA VAL A 92 -19.84 6.65 0.51
C VAL A 92 -19.70 5.65 1.64
N ILE A 93 -19.74 6.13 2.89
CA ILE A 93 -19.92 5.28 4.07
C ILE A 93 -21.24 5.71 4.69
N GLU A 94 -22.20 4.80 4.82
CA GLU A 94 -23.49 5.10 5.44
C GLU A 94 -24.03 3.86 6.16
N GLY A 95 -24.38 3.99 7.44
CA GLY A 95 -24.97 2.89 8.22
C GLY A 95 -24.06 1.66 8.30
N GLY A 96 -22.75 1.85 8.42
CA GLY A 96 -21.78 0.76 8.46
C GLY A 96 -21.35 0.21 7.09
N LYS A 97 -22.00 0.64 5.99
CA LYS A 97 -21.73 0.15 4.64
C LYS A 97 -20.82 1.10 3.89
N LEU A 98 -19.71 0.58 3.38
CA LEU A 98 -18.78 1.28 2.50
C LEU A 98 -19.16 0.98 1.05
N LYS A 99 -19.24 2.02 0.22
CA LYS A 99 -19.39 1.93 -1.24
C LYS A 99 -18.35 2.78 -1.94
N VAL A 100 -17.75 2.24 -2.98
CA VAL A 100 -16.82 2.95 -3.86
C VAL A 100 -17.36 2.87 -5.28
N ASN A 101 -17.58 4.02 -5.91
CA ASN A 101 -18.25 4.14 -7.21
C ASN A 101 -19.59 3.40 -7.28
N GLY A 102 -20.34 3.41 -6.16
CA GLY A 102 -21.63 2.73 -6.03
C GLY A 102 -21.54 1.23 -5.71
N VAL A 103 -20.36 0.61 -5.80
CA VAL A 103 -20.14 -0.80 -5.48
C VAL A 103 -19.85 -0.96 -3.99
N GLU A 104 -20.61 -1.82 -3.31
CA GLU A 104 -20.41 -2.10 -1.89
C GLU A 104 -19.13 -2.92 -1.65
N LYS A 105 -18.38 -2.53 -0.61
CA LYS A 105 -17.10 -3.10 -0.19
C LYS A 105 -17.20 -3.56 1.26
N ASN A 106 -17.38 -4.86 1.47
CA ASN A 106 -17.65 -5.46 2.78
C ASN A 106 -16.61 -6.53 3.20
N GLU A 107 -15.46 -6.61 2.52
CA GLU A 107 -14.48 -7.70 2.69
C GLU A 107 -13.93 -7.78 4.13
N PHE A 108 -13.94 -6.67 4.86
CA PHE A 108 -13.42 -6.56 6.24
C PHE A 108 -14.49 -6.16 7.26
N GLY A 109 -15.76 -6.40 6.92
CA GLY A 109 -16.90 -6.12 7.77
C GLY A 109 -17.33 -4.65 7.80
N GLU A 110 -18.17 -4.32 8.78
CA GLU A 110 -18.79 -3.00 8.90
C GLU A 110 -17.76 -1.89 9.10
N THR A 111 -18.01 -0.78 8.41
CA THR A 111 -17.18 0.42 8.45
C THR A 111 -17.91 1.54 9.15
N MET A 112 -17.48 1.81 10.38
CA MET A 112 -17.99 2.94 11.16
C MET A 112 -17.08 4.15 11.02
N VAL A 113 -17.68 5.34 11.03
CA VAL A 113 -16.99 6.64 11.07
C VAL A 113 -17.33 7.25 12.42
N ASP A 114 -16.33 7.43 13.29
CA ASP A 114 -16.51 8.08 14.58
C ASP A 114 -16.49 9.59 14.39
N ASN A 115 -17.67 10.20 14.47
CA ASN A 115 -17.98 11.51 15.06
C ASN A 115 -19.37 11.96 14.56
N ASP A 116 -20.31 12.00 15.48
CA ASP A 116 -21.57 12.73 15.52
C ASP A 116 -22.60 12.64 14.36
N ILE A 117 -23.79 12.19 14.78
CA ILE A 117 -25.14 12.50 14.28
C ILE A 117 -25.59 11.82 12.97
N LYS A 118 -24.71 11.38 12.06
CA LYS A 118 -25.19 10.70 10.82
C LYS A 118 -24.48 9.42 10.35
N ASN A 119 -23.36 8.99 10.92
CA ASN A 119 -22.61 7.83 10.41
C ASN A 119 -22.45 7.84 8.88
N LYS A 120 -22.28 9.04 8.31
CA LYS A 120 -22.36 9.27 6.87
C LYS A 120 -21.16 10.07 6.38
N LEU A 121 -20.35 9.46 5.54
CA LEU A 121 -19.29 10.12 4.77
C LEU A 121 -19.66 10.00 3.29
N ASN A 122 -19.56 11.09 2.55
CA ASN A 122 -19.68 11.10 1.10
C ASN A 122 -18.60 12.02 0.55
N LEU A 123 -17.68 11.45 -0.23
CA LEU A 123 -16.48 12.13 -0.68
C LEU A 123 -16.18 11.78 -2.13
N LYS A 124 -15.82 12.78 -2.93
CA LYS A 124 -15.13 12.58 -4.20
C LYS A 124 -13.63 12.72 -3.96
N ILE A 125 -12.85 11.73 -4.39
CA ILE A 125 -11.40 11.71 -4.17
C ILE A 125 -10.73 12.68 -5.13
N GLY A 126 -9.91 13.58 -4.58
CA GLY A 126 -9.17 14.58 -5.34
C GLY A 126 -8.10 13.98 -6.25
N GLU A 127 -7.61 14.81 -7.17
CA GLU A 127 -6.44 14.49 -7.97
C GLU A 127 -5.22 14.29 -7.06
N ASN A 128 -4.47 13.20 -7.26
CA ASN A 128 -3.32 12.80 -6.42
C ASN A 128 -3.65 12.51 -4.95
N GLU A 129 -4.90 12.22 -4.62
CA GLU A 129 -5.32 11.79 -3.28
C GLU A 129 -5.80 10.33 -3.29
N TYR A 130 -5.69 9.68 -2.14
CA TYR A 130 -6.17 8.33 -1.92
C TYR A 130 -6.89 8.25 -0.58
N PHE A 131 -8.00 7.53 -0.55
CA PHE A 131 -8.66 7.18 0.71
C PHE A 131 -8.16 5.81 1.16
N VAL A 132 -7.62 5.74 2.37
CA VAL A 132 -6.96 4.52 2.88
C VAL A 132 -7.60 4.06 4.17
N MET A 133 -7.68 2.75 4.36
CA MET A 133 -8.24 2.15 5.56
C MET A 133 -7.41 0.98 6.05
N GLY A 134 -7.46 0.75 7.36
CA GLY A 134 -6.98 -0.51 7.90
C GLY A 134 -8.00 -1.61 7.69
N ASP A 135 -7.52 -2.83 7.48
CA ASP A 135 -8.35 -4.02 7.40
C ASP A 135 -9.03 -4.33 8.74
N ASN A 136 -8.41 -3.93 9.85
CA ASN A 136 -9.06 -3.94 11.16
C ASN A 136 -9.95 -2.69 11.30
N ARG A 137 -11.14 -2.73 10.68
CA ARG A 137 -12.07 -1.59 10.59
C ARG A 137 -12.40 -0.95 11.94
N ARG A 138 -12.41 -1.72 13.03
CA ARG A 138 -12.70 -1.21 14.39
C ARG A 138 -11.47 -0.69 15.13
N ASN A 139 -10.26 -1.04 14.70
CA ASN A 139 -9.02 -0.68 15.38
C ASN A 139 -7.98 -0.16 14.39
N SER A 140 -8.32 0.93 13.70
CA SER A 140 -7.46 1.54 12.71
C SER A 140 -7.65 3.06 12.69
N MET A 141 -6.58 3.79 13.01
CA MET A 141 -6.46 5.21 12.72
C MET A 141 -6.14 5.37 11.23
N ASP A 142 -7.13 5.77 10.45
CA ASP A 142 -7.07 5.83 8.98
C ASP A 142 -7.89 7.00 8.41
N SER A 143 -8.13 7.02 7.09
CA SER A 143 -8.74 8.17 6.40
C SER A 143 -10.15 8.52 6.88
N ARG A 144 -10.82 7.63 7.62
CA ARG A 144 -12.08 7.98 8.29
C ARG A 144 -11.91 9.07 9.36
N TYR A 145 -10.72 9.16 9.94
CA TYR A 145 -10.40 10.09 11.02
C TYR A 145 -9.59 11.29 10.52
N PHE A 146 -8.63 11.07 9.62
CA PHE A 146 -7.70 12.12 9.16
C PHE A 146 -7.90 12.57 7.70
N GLY A 147 -8.86 11.97 6.96
CA GLY A 147 -9.11 12.29 5.56
C GLY A 147 -8.16 11.59 4.58
N CYS A 148 -8.17 12.04 3.32
CA CYS A 148 -7.33 11.44 2.27
C CYS A 148 -5.84 11.64 2.52
N VAL A 149 -5.03 10.72 2.00
CA VAL A 149 -3.58 10.83 1.94
C VAL A 149 -3.13 11.28 0.55
N LYS A 150 -2.06 12.06 0.49
CA LYS A 150 -1.48 12.50 -0.78
C LYS A 150 -0.62 11.41 -1.41
N LYS A 151 -0.62 11.34 -2.74
CA LYS A 151 0.24 10.44 -3.54
C LYS A 151 1.70 10.54 -3.14
N GLU A 152 2.19 11.75 -2.87
CA GLU A 152 3.58 12.01 -2.49
C GLU A 152 3.98 11.35 -1.16
N ASP A 153 3.02 11.07 -0.27
CA ASP A 153 3.28 10.40 1.00
C ASP A 153 3.29 8.88 0.88
N ILE A 154 2.78 8.33 -0.22
CA ILE A 154 2.88 6.90 -0.50
C ILE A 154 4.31 6.60 -0.94
N LYS A 155 5.05 5.87 -0.10
CA LYS A 155 6.47 5.53 -0.32
C LYS A 155 6.67 4.17 -0.96
N GLY A 156 5.63 3.35 -0.99
CA GLY A 156 5.71 2.03 -1.56
C GLY A 156 4.42 1.25 -1.47
N LEU A 157 4.39 0.15 -2.20
CA LEU A 157 3.30 -0.81 -2.20
C LEU A 157 3.82 -2.16 -1.72
N LEU A 158 3.10 -2.79 -0.81
CA LEU A 158 3.39 -4.14 -0.35
C LEU A 158 3.45 -5.09 -1.54
N ILE A 159 4.45 -5.97 -1.55
CA ILE A 159 4.54 -7.02 -2.54
C ILE A 159 3.67 -8.18 -2.04
N ASN A 160 2.42 -8.24 -2.49
CA ASN A 160 1.57 -9.40 -2.27
C ASN A 160 2.14 -10.57 -3.07
N ASN A 161 3.00 -11.37 -2.43
CA ASN A 161 3.32 -12.77 -2.73
C ASN A 161 4.55 -13.16 -1.91
N PHE A 162 4.38 -13.58 -0.65
CA PHE A 162 5.39 -14.45 -0.01
C PHE A 162 4.82 -15.42 1.03
N LEU A 163 3.58 -15.25 1.49
CA LEU A 163 2.91 -16.24 2.32
C LEU A 163 1.45 -16.33 1.89
N GLU A 164 1.17 -17.17 0.90
CA GLU A 164 -0.10 -17.89 0.91
C GLU A 164 -0.20 -18.58 2.27
N ARG A 165 -1.14 -18.14 3.10
CA ARG A 165 -1.58 -18.82 4.31
C ARG A 165 -3.09 -18.92 4.25
#